data_AF-A0A8H5CPY4-F1
#
_entry.id   AF-A0A8H5CPY4-F1
#
_cell.length_a   1.000
_cell.length_b   1.000
_cell.length_c   1.000
_cell.angle_alpha   90.00
_cell.angle_beta   90.00
_cell.angle_gamma   90.00
#
_symmetry.space_group_name_H-M   'P 1'
#
loop_
_entity.id
_entity.type
_entity.pdbx_description
1 polymer ?
#
loop_
_entity_poly.entity_id
_entity_poly.type
_entity_poly.pdbx_seq_one_letter_code
_entity_poly.pdbx_strand_id
1 'polypeptide(L)'
;MPFRLLYLMRLLNTKTLKLEEFYADIPRYAILSHTWEKEEVTFQDIQNLETARLKAGFAKIQNACARACRYDFEWIWIDSCCINKESSAELSEAINSMYQYYEDAVVCYVYLCDVSIEFHPRNPESSFKDSRWFKRGWTLQELLAPHYVIFLDKDWVRIGTRWTLRDVVSAITSIPVEVFEGGWDINTYSVAQKMSWAALRETTRPEDQAYSLMGIFGVSMPPIYGEGGAKAFMRLQQEIIKISDDRSIFAWVAASSEHDGHRGLLARSPYEFRMSGEVEASDSDFLGDRSSYSFGNNGLHIHLPLETTVDSSRGDDVFLASLLCHSERDGSFLSFYLQKTSRQQYVRCYPDQLAFRPTLQPALNNIQELTVREVTVTRRSRFDAEVHSFDPVMFHVDLLPSARHFLNLCTDTLSSSVVHSPNSSRVSVRLEPGLLHQLIYRTQGTREAFTIRLSYPWRSDLPYYTLHLGGQPFEEYSLSTDPLSTDPLSTILCLPILEMMGQWCVWAVVLSLSTAR
;
A
#
# COMPACT_ATOMS: atom_id res chain seq x y z
N MET A 1 -12.39 -28.42 11.19
CA MET A 1 -11.42 -27.82 12.11
C MET A 1 -10.14 -27.61 11.32
N PRO A 2 -9.65 -26.38 11.11
CA PRO A 2 -8.39 -26.21 10.44
C PRO A 2 -7.29 -26.75 11.37
N PHE A 3 -6.31 -27.43 10.79
CA PHE A 3 -5.14 -27.94 11.48
C PHE A 3 -4.45 -26.78 12.22
N ARG A 4 -4.56 -26.72 13.55
CA ARG A 4 -3.61 -25.95 14.36
C ARG A 4 -2.26 -26.64 14.20
N LEU A 5 -1.45 -26.13 13.28
CA LEU A 5 -0.04 -26.46 13.21
C LEU A 5 0.55 -26.26 14.61
N LEU A 6 1.26 -27.27 15.11
CA LEU A 6 1.94 -27.27 16.40
C LEU A 6 3.09 -26.25 16.30
N TYR A 7 2.80 -24.98 16.51
CA TYR A 7 3.80 -23.94 16.52
C TYR A 7 4.34 -23.78 17.95
N LEU A 8 5.66 -23.88 18.09
CA LEU A 8 6.35 -23.45 19.30
C LEU A 8 6.16 -21.94 19.45
N MET A 9 5.35 -21.53 20.43
CA MET A 9 5.18 -20.12 20.77
C MET A 9 5.88 -19.82 22.08
N ARG A 10 6.73 -18.79 22.08
CA ARG A 10 7.29 -18.23 23.31
C ARG A 10 6.55 -16.98 23.75
N LEU A 11 6.18 -16.95 25.01
CA LEU A 11 5.53 -15.79 25.63
C LEU A 11 6.35 -15.31 26.82
N LEU A 12 6.37 -13.99 27.00
CA LEU A 12 7.01 -13.34 28.14
C LEU A 12 5.99 -13.18 29.27
N ASN A 13 6.32 -13.69 30.46
CA ASN A 13 5.50 -13.48 31.65
C ASN A 13 5.56 -12.00 32.07
N THR A 14 4.41 -11.35 32.17
CA THR A 14 4.32 -9.90 32.40
C THR A 14 4.77 -9.46 33.80
N LYS A 15 4.85 -10.40 34.76
CA LYS A 15 5.28 -10.12 36.14
C LYS A 15 6.74 -10.49 36.38
N THR A 16 7.18 -11.65 35.88
CA THR A 16 8.52 -12.18 36.16
C THR A 16 9.53 -11.84 35.07
N LEU A 17 9.09 -11.41 33.88
CA LEU A 17 9.91 -11.20 32.69
C LEU A 17 10.69 -12.44 32.25
N LYS A 18 10.18 -13.63 32.59
CA LYS A 18 10.72 -14.91 32.10
C LYS A 18 9.96 -15.37 30.86
N LEU A 19 10.69 -15.92 29.90
CA LEU A 19 10.11 -16.56 28.72
C LEU A 19 9.68 -17.98 29.06
N GLU A 20 8.50 -18.36 28.57
CA GLU A 20 8.00 -19.74 28.63
C GLU A 20 7.57 -20.21 27.24
N GLU A 21 7.72 -21.51 27.02
CA GLU A 21 7.44 -22.19 25.75
C GLU A 21 6.12 -22.92 25.79
N PHE A 22 5.30 -22.71 24.76
CA PHE A 22 3.98 -23.32 24.60
C PHE A 22 3.95 -24.07 23.27
N TYR A 23 3.68 -25.38 23.33
CA TYR A 23 3.62 -26.27 22.17
C TYR A 23 2.17 -26.60 21.77
N ALA A 24 1.25 -26.48 22.73
CA ALA A 24 -0.18 -26.64 22.60
C ALA A 24 -0.85 -25.79 23.70
N ASP A 25 -2.16 -25.55 23.59
CA ASP A 25 -2.95 -24.81 24.59
C ASP A 25 -2.35 -23.43 24.96
N ILE A 26 -2.00 -22.67 23.92
CA ILE A 26 -1.45 -21.32 24.05
C ILE A 26 -2.41 -20.46 24.91
N PRO A 27 -1.93 -19.89 26.03
CA PRO A 27 -2.76 -19.08 26.91
C PRO A 27 -3.16 -17.78 26.22
N ARG A 28 -4.17 -17.08 26.74
CA ARG A 28 -4.51 -15.73 26.25
C ARG A 28 -3.33 -14.78 26.47
N TYR A 29 -2.92 -14.07 25.42
CA TYR A 29 -1.80 -13.14 25.48
C TYR A 29 -2.13 -11.80 24.81
N ALA A 30 -1.41 -10.76 25.24
CA ALA A 30 -1.31 -9.50 24.51
C ALA A 30 -0.11 -9.55 23.56
N ILE A 31 -0.10 -8.74 22.50
CA ILE A 31 1.03 -8.63 21.59
C ILE A 31 1.49 -7.18 21.46
N LEU A 32 2.81 -6.95 21.38
CA LEU A 32 3.38 -5.62 21.16
C LEU A 32 3.81 -5.45 19.71
N SER A 33 3.20 -4.50 19.02
CA SER A 33 3.64 -4.00 17.72
C SER A 33 4.43 -2.71 17.92
N HIS A 34 5.61 -2.61 17.33
CA HIS A 34 6.50 -1.46 17.50
C HIS A 34 7.55 -1.36 16.39
N THR A 35 8.16 -0.19 16.24
CA THR A 35 9.36 -0.04 15.41
C THR A 35 10.61 -0.22 16.27
N TRP A 36 11.55 -1.06 15.81
CA TRP A 36 12.79 -1.27 16.54
C TRP A 36 13.62 0.00 16.62
N GLU A 37 14.16 0.26 17.82
CA GLU A 37 15.03 1.37 18.14
C GLU A 37 16.47 0.87 18.38
N LYS A 38 17.34 1.74 18.90
CA LYS A 38 18.70 1.34 19.26
C LYS A 38 18.68 0.50 20.53
N GLU A 39 19.53 -0.53 20.58
CA GLU A 39 19.70 -1.41 21.75
C GLU A 39 18.40 -2.09 22.20
N GLU A 40 17.70 -2.70 21.24
CA GLU A 40 16.59 -3.60 21.54
C GLU A 40 17.02 -4.77 22.42
N VAL A 41 16.13 -5.19 23.33
CA VAL A 41 16.33 -6.40 24.12
C VAL A 41 16.02 -7.61 23.23
N THR A 42 17.05 -8.42 23.00
CA THR A 42 16.94 -9.66 22.23
C THR A 42 16.51 -10.85 23.08
N PHE A 43 16.27 -12.00 22.45
CA PHE A 43 16.03 -13.26 23.15
C PHE A 43 17.19 -13.61 24.10
N GLN A 44 18.43 -13.42 23.66
CA GLN A 44 19.63 -13.71 24.41
C GLN A 44 19.75 -12.80 25.64
N ASP A 45 19.47 -11.51 25.45
CA ASP A 45 19.52 -10.53 26.52
C ASP A 45 18.48 -10.84 27.62
N ILE A 46 17.23 -11.15 27.25
CA ILE A 46 16.14 -11.34 28.22
C ILE A 46 16.33 -12.58 29.10
N GLN A 47 17.11 -13.58 28.66
CA GLN A 47 17.47 -14.73 29.50
C GLN A 47 18.27 -14.32 30.75
N ASN A 48 18.99 -13.18 30.70
CA ASN A 48 19.69 -12.60 31.84
C ASN A 48 19.18 -11.17 32.11
N LEU A 49 18.31 -11.03 33.11
CA LEU A 49 17.73 -9.72 33.47
C LEU A 49 18.76 -8.66 33.85
N GLU A 50 19.95 -9.03 34.33
CA GLU A 50 21.02 -8.06 34.59
C GLU A 50 21.55 -7.46 33.29
N THR A 51 21.75 -8.30 32.27
CA THR A 51 22.14 -7.87 30.93
C THR A 51 21.03 -7.08 30.24
N ALA A 52 19.80 -7.58 30.30
CA ALA A 52 18.64 -6.92 29.69
C ALA A 52 18.46 -5.50 30.23
N ARG A 53 18.60 -5.29 31.55
CA ARG A 53 18.47 -3.97 32.21
C ARG A 53 19.45 -2.91 31.73
N LEU A 54 20.58 -3.32 31.14
CA LEU A 54 21.58 -2.39 30.61
C LEU A 54 21.20 -1.83 29.23
N LYS A 55 20.21 -2.44 28.55
CA LYS A 55 19.77 -2.04 27.20
C LYS A 55 18.76 -0.90 27.28
N ALA A 56 18.89 0.09 26.39
CA ALA A 56 17.92 1.18 26.29
C ALA A 56 16.48 0.66 26.01
N GLY A 57 16.34 -0.41 25.23
CA GLY A 57 15.05 -1.03 24.91
C GLY A 57 14.36 -1.71 26.09
N PHE A 58 15.02 -1.88 27.25
CA PHE A 58 14.43 -2.58 28.40
C PHE A 58 13.23 -1.87 29.00
N ALA A 59 13.27 -0.53 29.06
CA ALA A 59 12.14 0.27 29.55
C ALA A 59 10.86 0.00 28.75
N LYS A 60 10.99 -0.19 27.43
CA LYS A 60 9.88 -0.53 26.54
C LYS A 60 9.29 -1.90 26.87
N ILE A 61 10.13 -2.91 27.14
CA ILE A 61 9.68 -4.24 27.58
C ILE A 61 8.92 -4.14 28.91
N GLN A 62 9.47 -3.39 29.87
CA GLN A 62 8.83 -3.21 31.19
C GLN A 62 7.48 -2.52 31.07
N ASN A 63 7.39 -1.44 30.28
CA ASN A 63 6.14 -0.72 30.09
C ASN A 63 5.10 -1.55 29.31
N ALA A 64 5.53 -2.34 28.32
CA ALA A 64 4.66 -3.29 27.63
C ALA A 64 4.07 -4.33 28.60
N CYS A 65 4.92 -4.91 29.44
CA CYS A 65 4.51 -5.88 30.46
C CYS A 65 3.58 -5.24 31.50
N ALA A 66 3.90 -4.03 31.99
CA ALA A 66 3.06 -3.29 32.93
C ALA A 66 1.69 -2.98 32.34
N ARG A 67 1.64 -2.59 31.05
CA ARG A 67 0.40 -2.35 30.32
C ARG A 67 -0.44 -3.62 30.21
N ALA A 68 0.15 -4.73 29.79
CA ALA A 68 -0.53 -6.01 29.68
C ALA A 68 -1.04 -6.51 31.05
N CYS A 69 -0.20 -6.46 32.08
CA CYS A 69 -0.53 -6.84 33.46
C CYS A 69 -1.69 -6.01 34.03
N ARG A 70 -1.75 -4.71 33.74
CA ARG A 70 -2.86 -3.82 34.15
C ARG A 70 -4.23 -4.25 33.61
N TYR A 71 -4.27 -4.97 32.49
CA TYR A 71 -5.50 -5.49 31.89
C TYR A 71 -5.58 -7.02 31.97
N ASP A 72 -5.00 -7.59 33.04
CA ASP A 72 -5.08 -9.01 33.40
C ASP A 72 -4.49 -9.99 32.37
N PHE A 73 -3.53 -9.53 31.56
CA PHE A 73 -2.72 -10.42 30.74
C PHE A 73 -1.48 -10.88 31.50
N GLU A 74 -1.41 -12.17 31.79
CA GLU A 74 -0.21 -12.80 32.35
C GLU A 74 0.91 -12.94 31.31
N TRP A 75 0.55 -13.00 30.02
CA TRP A 75 1.45 -13.27 28.92
C TRP A 75 1.44 -12.14 27.89
N ILE A 76 2.62 -11.77 27.42
CA ILE A 76 2.79 -10.86 26.28
C ILE A 76 3.79 -11.43 25.27
N TRP A 77 3.50 -11.26 23.99
CA TRP A 77 4.42 -11.56 22.91
C TRP A 77 5.09 -10.29 22.39
N ILE A 78 6.41 -10.35 22.21
CA ILE A 78 7.25 -9.24 21.71
C ILE A 78 8.31 -9.83 20.79
N ASP A 79 8.30 -9.47 19.50
CA ASP A 79 9.16 -10.05 18.45
C ASP A 79 10.66 -9.91 18.73
N SER A 80 11.07 -8.84 19.41
CA SER A 80 12.46 -8.57 19.73
C SER A 80 13.07 -9.68 20.60
N CYS A 81 12.33 -10.15 21.61
CA CYS A 81 12.81 -11.07 22.63
C CYS A 81 12.11 -12.44 22.66
N CYS A 82 10.94 -12.60 22.05
CA CYS A 82 10.24 -13.89 22.02
C CYS A 82 10.73 -14.81 20.90
N ILE A 83 11.42 -14.26 19.89
CA ILE A 83 12.03 -15.02 18.79
C ILE A 83 13.54 -15.09 18.98
N ASN A 84 14.09 -16.31 18.99
CA ASN A 84 15.52 -16.53 18.93
C ASN A 84 15.99 -16.42 17.48
N LYS A 85 16.50 -15.24 17.13
CA LYS A 85 16.93 -14.92 15.77
C LYS A 85 18.27 -15.56 15.37
N GLU A 86 18.97 -16.20 16.31
CA GLU A 86 20.19 -16.98 16.03
C GLU A 86 19.86 -18.40 15.53
N SER A 87 18.65 -18.89 15.80
CA SER A 87 18.14 -20.15 15.25
C SER A 87 17.46 -19.88 13.91
N SER A 88 18.10 -20.28 12.80
CA SER A 88 17.54 -20.08 11.46
C SER A 88 16.24 -20.85 11.24
N ALA A 89 16.10 -22.03 11.86
CA ALA A 89 14.88 -22.83 11.81
C ALA A 89 13.73 -22.08 12.49
N GLU A 90 13.95 -21.59 13.70
CA GLU A 90 12.93 -20.86 14.44
C GLU A 90 12.59 -19.51 13.80
N LEU A 91 13.60 -18.78 13.31
CA LEU A 91 13.35 -17.53 12.58
C LEU A 91 12.47 -17.78 11.35
N SER A 92 12.72 -18.87 10.62
CA SER A 92 11.90 -19.28 9.48
C SER A 92 10.48 -19.63 9.89
N GLU A 93 10.30 -20.39 10.97
CA GLU A 93 8.98 -20.75 11.51
C GLU A 93 8.22 -19.50 11.98
N ALA A 94 8.88 -18.60 12.71
CA ALA A 94 8.28 -17.36 13.20
C ALA A 94 7.85 -16.44 12.05
N ILE A 95 8.68 -16.29 11.00
CA ILE A 95 8.34 -15.50 9.81
C ILE A 95 7.08 -16.04 9.12
N ASN A 96 6.94 -17.35 8.97
CA ASN A 96 5.76 -17.96 8.36
C ASN A 96 4.51 -17.94 9.27
N SER A 97 4.70 -17.75 10.58
CA SER A 97 3.60 -17.76 11.57
C SER A 97 3.22 -16.37 12.06
N MET A 98 3.89 -15.33 11.56
CA MET A 98 3.84 -14.01 12.17
C MET A 98 2.43 -13.39 12.11
N TYR A 99 1.73 -13.57 10.99
CA TYR A 99 0.34 -13.13 10.87
C TYR A 99 -0.57 -13.82 11.91
N GLN A 100 -0.42 -15.13 12.09
CA GLN A 100 -1.21 -15.90 13.06
C GLN A 100 -0.96 -15.43 14.51
N TYR A 101 0.29 -15.12 14.88
CA TYR A 101 0.59 -14.60 16.23
C TYR A 101 -0.08 -13.25 16.49
N TYR A 102 -0.30 -12.43 15.45
CA TYR A 102 -1.05 -11.19 15.58
C TYR A 102 -2.55 -11.40 15.57
N GLU A 103 -3.06 -12.34 14.77
CA GLU A 103 -4.48 -12.70 14.68
C GLU A 103 -5.01 -13.33 15.98
N ASP A 104 -4.23 -14.26 16.56
CA ASP A 104 -4.59 -15.01 17.78
C ASP A 104 -4.44 -14.18 19.07
N ALA A 105 -3.70 -13.07 19.00
CA ALA A 105 -3.54 -12.18 20.14
C ALA A 105 -4.89 -11.54 20.52
N VAL A 106 -5.17 -11.46 21.82
CA VAL A 106 -6.42 -10.85 22.30
C VAL A 106 -6.41 -9.33 22.09
N VAL A 107 -5.23 -8.71 22.17
CA VAL A 107 -5.04 -7.29 21.95
C VAL A 107 -3.63 -7.02 21.41
N CYS A 108 -3.55 -6.18 20.38
CA CYS A 108 -2.31 -5.62 19.88
C CYS A 108 -2.12 -4.20 20.42
N TYR A 109 -1.07 -4.01 21.21
CA TYR A 109 -0.60 -2.70 21.63
C TYR A 109 0.39 -2.18 20.59
N VAL A 110 0.01 -1.14 19.87
CA VAL A 110 0.88 -0.43 18.93
C VAL A 110 1.56 0.71 19.67
N TYR A 111 2.85 0.57 19.94
CA TYR A 111 3.66 1.61 20.59
C TYR A 111 4.34 2.50 19.56
N LEU A 112 3.96 3.78 19.54
CA LEU A 112 4.47 4.78 18.61
C LEU A 112 5.46 5.70 19.34
N CYS A 113 6.74 5.34 19.34
CA CYS A 113 7.79 6.08 20.05
C CYS A 113 8.02 7.51 19.53
N ASP A 114 7.56 7.81 18.31
CA ASP A 114 7.70 9.10 17.63
C ASP A 114 6.41 9.94 17.64
N VAL A 115 5.41 9.57 18.43
CA VAL A 115 4.13 10.28 18.52
C VAL A 115 3.92 10.90 19.91
N SER A 116 3.40 12.13 19.91
CA SER A 116 2.92 12.86 21.10
C SER A 116 1.40 13.07 21.02
N ILE A 117 0.70 13.04 22.14
CA ILE A 117 -0.76 13.31 22.21
C ILE A 117 -1.13 14.80 22.25
N GLU A 118 -0.17 15.71 22.07
CA GLU A 118 -0.41 17.16 22.04
C GLU A 118 -1.54 17.56 21.08
N PHE A 119 -1.62 16.88 19.94
CA PHE A 119 -2.68 17.07 18.95
C PHE A 119 -3.44 15.77 18.72
N HIS A 120 -4.77 15.87 18.74
CA HIS A 120 -5.65 14.76 18.36
C HIS A 120 -5.25 14.21 16.97
N PRO A 121 -5.27 12.89 16.70
CA PRO A 121 -4.83 12.31 15.42
C PRO A 121 -5.49 12.89 14.16
N ARG A 122 -6.71 13.40 14.31
CA ARG A 122 -7.43 14.10 13.24
C ARG A 122 -6.92 15.51 12.94
N ASN A 123 -6.05 16.07 13.78
CA ASN A 123 -5.48 17.38 13.54
C ASN A 123 -4.36 17.28 12.48
N PRO A 124 -4.35 18.16 11.47
CA PRO A 124 -3.25 18.33 10.51
C PRO A 124 -1.83 18.34 11.08
N GLU A 125 -1.64 18.90 12.26
CA GLU A 125 -0.36 19.07 12.95
C GLU A 125 0.01 17.86 13.83
N SER A 126 -0.87 16.86 13.93
CA SER A 126 -0.58 15.65 14.69
C SER A 126 0.56 14.85 14.06
N SER A 127 1.51 14.43 14.89
CA SER A 127 2.62 13.57 14.49
C SER A 127 2.18 12.12 14.22
N PHE A 128 0.91 11.77 14.50
CA PHE A 128 0.38 10.41 14.34
C PHE A 128 0.59 9.86 12.91
N LYS A 129 0.24 10.65 11.90
CA LYS A 129 0.39 10.26 10.48
C LYS A 129 1.84 10.20 10.00
N ASP A 130 2.71 10.95 10.65
CA ASP A 130 4.13 11.03 10.30
C ASP A 130 4.94 9.90 10.95
N SER A 131 4.30 9.08 11.81
CA SER A 131 4.94 7.97 12.50
C SER A 131 5.56 6.97 11.52
N ARG A 132 6.81 6.59 11.81
CA ARG A 132 7.53 5.55 11.05
C ARG A 132 6.81 4.20 11.08
N TRP A 133 5.94 3.97 12.06
CA TRP A 133 5.18 2.74 12.17
C TRP A 133 4.31 2.49 10.92
N PHE A 134 3.66 3.52 10.37
CA PHE A 134 2.83 3.37 9.16
C PHE A 134 3.65 3.09 7.89
N LYS A 135 4.94 3.40 7.91
CA LYS A 135 5.85 3.22 6.78
C LYS A 135 6.60 1.90 6.81
N ARG A 136 6.57 1.13 7.91
CA ARG A 136 7.31 -0.14 8.02
C ARG A 136 6.56 -1.28 7.34
N GLY A 137 7.25 -2.14 6.59
CA GLY A 137 6.61 -3.26 5.86
C GLY A 137 5.84 -4.22 6.77
N TRP A 138 6.52 -4.74 7.81
CA TRP A 138 5.94 -5.70 8.74
C TRP A 138 4.69 -5.20 9.48
N THR A 139 4.57 -3.90 9.75
CA THR A 139 3.43 -3.36 10.53
C THR A 139 2.10 -3.40 9.77
N LEU A 140 2.09 -3.74 8.47
CA LEU A 140 0.86 -3.93 7.71
C LEU A 140 0.05 -5.12 8.24
N GLN A 141 0.68 -6.28 8.41
CA GLN A 141 0.00 -7.43 9.02
C GLN A 141 -0.33 -7.17 10.50
N GLU A 142 0.48 -6.37 11.21
CA GLU A 142 0.22 -6.00 12.61
C GLU A 142 -0.98 -5.05 12.76
N LEU A 143 -1.33 -4.33 11.69
CA LEU A 143 -2.52 -3.50 11.60
C LEU A 143 -3.77 -4.33 11.25
N LEU A 144 -3.61 -5.28 10.33
CA LEU A 144 -4.72 -6.01 9.71
C LEU A 144 -5.14 -7.24 10.50
N ALA A 145 -4.18 -8.06 10.94
CA ALA A 145 -4.44 -9.37 11.55
C ALA A 145 -5.13 -9.28 12.92
N PRO A 146 -4.74 -8.39 13.86
CA PRO A 146 -5.35 -8.39 15.17
C PRO A 146 -6.80 -7.90 15.17
N HIS A 147 -7.65 -8.65 15.88
CA HIS A 147 -9.05 -8.28 16.11
C HIS A 147 -9.19 -6.94 16.86
N TYR A 148 -8.28 -6.65 17.79
CA TYR A 148 -8.32 -5.43 18.59
C TYR A 148 -6.96 -4.76 18.69
N VAL A 149 -6.87 -3.52 18.19
CA VAL A 149 -5.63 -2.74 18.11
C VAL A 149 -5.78 -1.44 18.90
N ILE A 150 -4.83 -1.15 19.79
CA ILE A 150 -4.75 0.08 20.57
C ILE A 150 -3.46 0.82 20.22
N PHE A 151 -3.59 2.07 19.78
CA PHE A 151 -2.45 2.96 19.55
C PHE A 151 -2.07 3.68 20.86
N LEU A 152 -0.79 3.61 21.18
CA LEU A 152 -0.15 4.24 22.33
C LEU A 152 0.94 5.20 21.83
N ASP A 153 1.07 6.35 22.49
CA ASP A 153 2.13 7.32 22.21
C ASP A 153 3.46 6.93 22.88
N LYS A 154 4.48 7.79 22.75
CA LYS A 154 5.80 7.61 23.36
C LYS A 154 5.77 7.49 24.90
N ASP A 155 4.74 8.05 25.54
CA ASP A 155 4.56 8.07 26.99
C ASP A 155 3.58 6.97 27.46
N TRP A 156 3.25 6.00 26.59
CA TRP A 156 2.33 4.88 26.83
C TRP A 156 0.88 5.30 27.13
N VAL A 157 0.52 6.52 26.73
CA VAL A 157 -0.82 7.06 26.82
C VAL A 157 -1.64 6.60 25.61
N ARG A 158 -2.91 6.25 25.86
CA ARG A 158 -3.80 5.78 24.81
C ARG A 158 -4.18 6.93 23.88
N ILE A 159 -3.83 6.79 22.61
CA ILE A 159 -4.26 7.68 21.52
C ILE A 159 -5.68 7.31 21.09
N GLY A 160 -5.93 6.02 20.85
CA GLY A 160 -7.19 5.50 20.34
C GLY A 160 -7.12 4.03 19.96
N THR A 161 -8.19 3.50 19.40
CA THR A 161 -8.22 2.16 18.77
C THR A 161 -8.29 2.27 17.26
N ARG A 162 -7.93 1.19 16.55
CA ARG A 162 -8.12 1.07 15.09
C ARG A 162 -9.56 1.40 14.68
N TRP A 163 -10.55 0.94 15.43
CA TRP A 163 -11.96 1.32 15.20
C TRP A 163 -12.23 2.82 15.32
N THR A 164 -11.80 3.45 16.42
CA THR A 164 -12.09 4.87 16.69
C THR A 164 -11.32 5.83 15.78
N LEU A 165 -10.25 5.34 15.14
CA LEU A 165 -9.37 6.11 14.26
C LEU A 165 -9.35 5.56 12.82
N ARG A 166 -10.34 4.74 12.43
CA ARG A 166 -10.36 4.03 11.14
C ARG A 166 -10.32 4.96 9.92
N ASP A 167 -10.96 6.12 10.02
CA ASP A 167 -10.90 7.21 9.04
C ASP A 167 -9.47 7.75 8.88
N VAL A 168 -8.79 8.01 10.00
CA VAL A 168 -7.40 8.52 10.00
C VAL A 168 -6.43 7.44 9.51
N VAL A 169 -6.61 6.20 9.95
CA VAL A 169 -5.77 5.06 9.54
C VAL A 169 -5.95 4.77 8.05
N SER A 170 -7.20 4.78 7.57
CA SER A 170 -7.51 4.66 6.14
C SER A 170 -6.85 5.78 5.34
N ALA A 171 -6.90 7.04 5.83
CA ALA A 171 -6.23 8.18 5.20
C ALA A 171 -4.73 7.98 5.04
N ILE A 172 -4.07 7.45 6.07
CA ILE A 172 -2.62 7.26 6.05
C ILE A 172 -2.20 6.09 5.16
N THR A 173 -3.01 5.02 5.15
CA THR A 173 -2.60 3.72 4.59
C THR A 173 -3.22 3.40 3.23
N SER A 174 -4.21 4.19 2.79
CA SER A 174 -5.05 3.91 1.62
C SER A 174 -5.81 2.58 1.70
N ILE A 175 -5.93 2.01 2.90
CA ILE A 175 -6.75 0.81 3.15
C ILE A 175 -8.20 1.27 3.32
N PRO A 176 -9.19 0.68 2.62
CA PRO A 176 -10.59 1.05 2.74
C PRO A 176 -11.09 1.00 4.19
N VAL A 177 -11.96 1.94 4.57
CA VAL A 177 -12.44 2.07 5.96
C VAL A 177 -13.17 0.80 6.40
N GLU A 178 -13.86 0.14 5.46
CA GLU A 178 -14.65 -1.07 5.60
C GLU A 178 -13.82 -2.24 6.16
N VAL A 179 -12.52 -2.30 5.83
CA VAL A 179 -11.57 -3.28 6.39
C VAL A 179 -11.47 -3.17 7.92
N PHE A 180 -11.76 -1.98 8.47
CA PHE A 180 -11.73 -1.70 9.90
C PHE A 180 -13.11 -1.77 10.56
N GLU A 181 -14.21 -1.93 9.78
CA GLU A 181 -15.59 -1.84 10.27
C GLU A 181 -16.20 -3.16 10.77
N GLY A 182 -15.38 -4.21 10.89
CA GLY A 182 -15.76 -5.49 11.49
C GLY A 182 -16.70 -6.31 10.60
N GLY A 183 -16.55 -7.63 10.61
CA GLY A 183 -17.37 -8.53 9.78
C GLY A 183 -17.00 -8.57 8.29
N TRP A 184 -16.01 -7.80 7.85
CA TRP A 184 -15.45 -7.84 6.50
C TRP A 184 -14.23 -8.75 6.42
N ASP A 185 -14.22 -9.61 5.41
CA ASP A 185 -13.11 -10.52 5.12
C ASP A 185 -12.13 -9.86 4.14
N ILE A 186 -10.87 -9.70 4.52
CA ILE A 186 -9.84 -9.13 3.63
C ILE A 186 -9.63 -9.96 2.36
N ASN A 187 -10.08 -11.22 2.34
CA ASN A 187 -10.03 -12.08 1.16
C ASN A 187 -10.99 -11.66 0.06
N THR A 188 -11.95 -10.75 0.32
CA THR A 188 -12.81 -10.19 -0.74
C THR A 188 -12.08 -9.16 -1.62
N TYR A 189 -10.94 -8.64 -1.16
CA TYR A 189 -10.13 -7.68 -1.92
C TYR A 189 -9.19 -8.42 -2.86
N SER A 190 -9.01 -7.83 -4.05
CA SER A 190 -8.14 -8.38 -5.07
C SER A 190 -6.68 -8.43 -4.61
N VAL A 191 -5.88 -9.24 -5.31
CA VAL A 191 -4.43 -9.28 -5.10
C VAL A 191 -3.82 -7.91 -5.33
N ALA A 192 -4.22 -7.18 -6.36
CA ALA A 192 -3.75 -5.83 -6.65
C ALA A 192 -4.03 -4.84 -5.51
N GLN A 193 -5.25 -4.87 -4.96
CA GLN A 193 -5.64 -3.99 -3.85
C GLN A 193 -4.77 -4.27 -2.62
N LYS A 194 -4.64 -5.56 -2.23
CA LYS A 194 -3.80 -5.95 -1.10
C LYS A 194 -2.33 -5.59 -1.30
N MET A 195 -1.79 -5.75 -2.51
CA MET A 195 -0.42 -5.32 -2.84
C MET A 195 -0.26 -3.80 -2.72
N SER A 196 -1.28 -3.02 -3.12
CA SER A 196 -1.24 -1.56 -3.04
C SER A 196 -1.11 -1.04 -1.60
N TRP A 197 -1.69 -1.74 -0.62
CA TRP A 197 -1.58 -1.38 0.81
C TRP A 197 -0.14 -1.48 1.35
N ALA A 198 0.71 -2.22 0.65
CA ALA A 198 2.13 -2.37 0.95
C ALA A 198 3.04 -1.46 0.11
N ALA A 199 2.50 -0.78 -0.90
CA ALA A 199 3.29 -0.11 -1.94
C ALA A 199 4.22 0.99 -1.40
N LEU A 200 3.78 1.73 -0.39
CA LEU A 200 4.54 2.85 0.20
C LEU A 200 5.27 2.46 1.49
N ARG A 201 5.39 1.16 1.77
CA ARG A 201 6.07 0.66 2.96
C ARG A 201 7.50 0.25 2.65
N GLU A 202 8.38 0.48 3.62
CA GLU A 202 9.81 0.25 3.56
C GLU A 202 10.22 -0.90 4.49
N THR A 203 11.23 -1.65 4.06
CA THR A 203 11.82 -2.74 4.85
C THR A 203 13.32 -2.58 4.99
N THR A 204 13.86 -2.97 6.15
CA THR A 204 15.31 -2.91 6.40
C THR A 204 16.06 -3.96 5.58
N ARG A 205 15.52 -5.18 5.51
CA ARG A 205 16.00 -6.21 4.58
C ARG A 205 15.14 -6.15 3.31
N PRO A 206 15.75 -6.12 2.12
CA PRO A 206 14.99 -5.99 0.88
C PRO A 206 14.05 -7.17 0.65
N GLU A 207 14.36 -8.37 1.14
CA GLU A 207 13.49 -9.56 1.02
C GLU A 207 12.23 -9.49 1.88
N ASP A 208 12.26 -8.73 2.98
CA ASP A 208 11.10 -8.59 3.88
C ASP A 208 9.91 -7.90 3.19
N GLN A 209 10.12 -7.20 2.06
CA GLN A 209 9.00 -6.67 1.25
C GLN A 209 8.09 -7.78 0.72
N ALA A 210 8.61 -9.00 0.64
CA ALA A 210 7.87 -10.19 0.27
C ALA A 210 7.41 -10.96 1.52
N TYR A 211 8.32 -11.20 2.47
CA TYR A 211 8.02 -12.03 3.64
C TYR A 211 6.95 -11.42 4.55
N SER A 212 6.89 -10.09 4.66
CA SER A 212 5.87 -9.39 5.45
C SER A 212 4.45 -9.48 4.88
N LEU A 213 4.29 -9.96 3.65
CA LEU A 213 2.99 -10.08 2.98
C LEU A 213 2.45 -11.51 2.97
N MET A 214 3.25 -12.51 3.33
CA MET A 214 2.89 -13.93 3.21
C MET A 214 1.57 -14.25 3.93
N GLY A 215 1.39 -13.78 5.16
CA GLY A 215 0.17 -14.01 5.92
C GLY A 215 -1.07 -13.28 5.38
N ILE A 216 -0.89 -12.09 4.79
CA ILE A 216 -2.00 -11.35 4.14
C ILE A 216 -2.56 -12.12 2.94
N PHE A 217 -1.70 -12.90 2.27
CA PHE A 217 -2.08 -13.73 1.13
C PHE A 217 -2.31 -15.20 1.48
N GLY A 218 -2.17 -15.60 2.75
CA GLY A 218 -2.34 -16.99 3.18
C GLY A 218 -1.35 -17.96 2.53
N VAL A 219 -0.15 -17.50 2.16
CA VAL A 219 0.91 -18.32 1.56
C VAL A 219 2.07 -18.52 2.52
N SER A 220 2.89 -19.54 2.27
CA SER A 220 4.10 -19.83 3.04
C SER A 220 5.24 -20.13 2.07
N MET A 221 6.42 -19.57 2.32
CA MET A 221 7.63 -19.94 1.59
C MET A 221 8.89 -19.81 2.47
N PRO A 222 9.94 -20.59 2.19
CA PRO A 222 11.20 -20.49 2.93
C PRO A 222 11.84 -19.10 2.78
N PRO A 223 12.15 -18.39 3.88
CA PRO A 223 12.90 -17.15 3.83
C PRO A 223 14.35 -17.41 3.43
N ILE A 224 14.86 -16.70 2.42
CA ILE A 224 16.23 -16.80 1.91
C ILE A 224 16.84 -15.40 1.87
N TYR A 225 17.37 -14.97 3.02
CA TYR A 225 18.08 -13.69 3.09
C TYR A 225 19.35 -13.70 2.24
N GLY A 226 19.52 -12.67 1.41
CA GLY A 226 20.60 -12.55 0.43
C GLY A 226 20.20 -12.93 -1.00
N GLU A 227 18.96 -13.39 -1.23
CA GLU A 227 18.46 -13.64 -2.58
C GLU A 227 18.10 -12.37 -3.36
N GLY A 228 17.94 -11.24 -2.65
CA GLY A 228 17.54 -9.96 -3.20
C GLY A 228 16.03 -9.75 -3.19
N GLY A 229 15.60 -8.53 -2.90
CA GLY A 229 14.19 -8.19 -2.70
C GLY A 229 13.28 -8.51 -3.88
N ALA A 230 13.70 -8.15 -5.09
CA ALA A 230 12.91 -8.44 -6.29
C ALA A 230 12.69 -9.93 -6.52
N LYS A 231 13.72 -10.75 -6.26
CA LYS A 231 13.61 -12.21 -6.40
C LYS A 231 12.68 -12.80 -5.33
N ALA A 232 12.80 -12.35 -4.09
CA ALA A 232 11.89 -12.75 -3.01
C ALA A 232 10.44 -12.37 -3.34
N PHE A 233 10.20 -11.18 -3.89
CA PHE A 233 8.86 -10.71 -4.24
C PHE A 233 8.26 -11.43 -5.46
N MET A 234 9.08 -11.82 -6.44
CA MET A 234 8.64 -12.70 -7.52
C MET A 234 8.26 -14.09 -6.99
N ARG A 235 9.01 -14.65 -6.03
CA ARG A 235 8.64 -15.93 -5.39
C ARG A 235 7.33 -15.83 -4.63
N LEU A 236 7.08 -14.73 -3.92
CA LEU A 236 5.79 -14.48 -3.27
C LEU A 236 4.65 -14.55 -4.29
N GLN A 237 4.77 -13.81 -5.41
CA GLN A 237 3.75 -13.84 -6.46
C GLN A 237 3.56 -15.26 -7.00
N GLN A 238 4.64 -16.04 -7.19
CA GLN A 238 4.52 -17.44 -7.62
C GLN A 238 3.74 -18.30 -6.63
N GLU A 239 3.90 -18.11 -5.32
CA GLU A 239 3.10 -18.83 -4.32
C GLU A 239 1.63 -18.40 -4.34
N ILE A 240 1.34 -17.11 -4.54
CA ILE A 240 -0.03 -16.60 -4.67
C ILE A 240 -0.72 -17.21 -5.89
N ILE A 241 -0.02 -17.28 -7.02
CA ILE A 241 -0.53 -17.84 -8.29
C ILE A 241 -0.89 -19.33 -8.16
N LYS A 242 -0.24 -20.08 -7.27
CA LYS A 242 -0.59 -21.50 -7.06
C LYS A 242 -1.96 -21.69 -6.41
N ILE A 243 -2.47 -20.68 -5.70
CA ILE A 243 -3.69 -20.79 -4.90
C ILE A 243 -4.79 -19.80 -5.33
N SER A 244 -4.53 -18.94 -6.31
CA SER A 244 -5.45 -17.89 -6.77
C SER A 244 -5.41 -17.75 -8.29
N ASP A 245 -6.60 -17.60 -8.90
CA ASP A 245 -6.81 -17.27 -10.31
C ASP A 245 -7.12 -15.78 -10.55
N ASP A 246 -6.96 -14.94 -9.52
CA ASP A 246 -7.13 -13.50 -9.61
C ASP A 246 -6.00 -12.85 -10.43
N ARG A 247 -6.37 -12.42 -11.65
CA ARG A 247 -5.45 -11.80 -12.63
C ARG A 247 -5.01 -10.39 -12.23
N SER A 248 -5.59 -9.80 -11.18
CA SER A 248 -5.16 -8.49 -10.68
C SER A 248 -3.70 -8.51 -10.23
N ILE A 249 -3.11 -9.68 -9.96
CA ILE A 249 -1.67 -9.84 -9.71
C ILE A 249 -0.78 -9.31 -10.85
N PHE A 250 -1.30 -9.18 -12.07
CA PHE A 250 -0.56 -8.61 -13.20
C PHE A 250 -0.84 -7.11 -13.43
N ALA A 251 -1.74 -6.50 -12.64
CA ALA A 251 -2.18 -5.11 -12.77
C ALA A 251 -1.22 -4.10 -12.09
N TRP A 252 0.09 -4.26 -12.29
CA TRP A 252 1.11 -3.34 -11.78
C TRP A 252 1.67 -2.42 -12.85
N VAL A 253 2.34 -1.34 -12.46
CA VAL A 253 3.07 -0.41 -13.35
C VAL A 253 4.49 -0.11 -12.83
N ALA A 254 5.50 -0.30 -13.69
CA ALA A 254 6.89 0.04 -13.40
C ALA A 254 7.08 1.56 -13.26
N ALA A 255 8.15 1.96 -12.59
CA ALA A 255 8.61 3.35 -12.64
C ALA A 255 9.20 3.67 -14.02
N SER A 256 8.92 4.85 -14.56
CA SER A 256 9.38 5.29 -15.88
C SER A 256 10.91 5.21 -16.02
N SER A 257 11.68 5.42 -14.96
CA SER A 257 13.15 5.37 -15.00
C SER A 257 13.75 3.97 -15.28
N GLU A 258 12.96 2.89 -15.28
CA GLU A 258 13.43 1.51 -15.51
C GLU A 258 13.17 0.98 -16.94
N HIS A 259 13.36 1.81 -17.98
CA HIS A 259 13.09 1.53 -19.40
C HIS A 259 13.99 0.47 -20.09
N ASP A 260 14.20 -0.69 -19.47
CA ASP A 260 14.50 -1.88 -20.30
C ASP A 260 13.15 -2.27 -20.94
N GLY A 261 13.01 -2.02 -22.25
CA GLY A 261 11.72 -2.02 -22.97
C GLY A 261 10.88 -3.31 -22.88
N HIS A 262 11.43 -4.38 -22.32
CA HIS A 262 10.75 -5.65 -22.06
C HIS A 262 10.89 -6.05 -20.59
N ARG A 263 9.75 -6.39 -19.97
CA ARG A 263 9.66 -6.91 -18.60
C ARG A 263 9.00 -8.29 -18.61
N GLY A 264 9.22 -9.04 -17.53
CA GLY A 264 8.41 -10.23 -17.24
C GLY A 264 7.01 -9.86 -16.77
N LEU A 265 6.18 -10.86 -16.46
CA LEU A 265 4.82 -10.63 -15.96
C LEU A 265 4.79 -10.27 -14.48
N LEU A 266 5.80 -10.68 -13.72
CA LEU A 266 5.83 -10.45 -12.29
C LEU A 266 6.42 -9.08 -11.95
N ALA A 267 5.80 -8.41 -10.99
CA ALA A 267 6.32 -7.19 -10.41
C ALA A 267 7.60 -7.47 -9.61
N ARG A 268 8.44 -6.44 -9.44
CA ARG A 268 9.68 -6.52 -8.66
C ARG A 268 9.54 -6.01 -7.23
N SER A 269 8.48 -5.27 -6.93
CA SER A 269 8.19 -4.80 -5.57
C SER A 269 6.71 -4.45 -5.42
N PRO A 270 6.19 -4.38 -4.18
CA PRO A 270 4.85 -3.87 -3.92
C PRO A 270 4.61 -2.46 -4.49
N TYR A 271 5.67 -1.63 -4.59
CA TYR A 271 5.58 -0.27 -5.11
C TYR A 271 5.06 -0.19 -6.55
N GLU A 272 5.25 -1.24 -7.36
CA GLU A 272 4.69 -1.28 -8.71
C GLU A 272 3.16 -1.40 -8.70
N PHE A 273 2.55 -1.76 -7.57
CA PHE A 273 1.10 -1.78 -7.38
C PHE A 273 0.51 -0.47 -6.81
N ARG A 274 1.30 0.59 -6.63
CA ARG A 274 0.84 1.86 -6.02
C ARG A 274 -0.41 2.49 -6.66
N MET A 275 -0.70 2.18 -7.92
CA MET A 275 -1.86 2.69 -8.67
C MET A 275 -3.01 1.69 -8.76
N SER A 276 -2.96 0.58 -8.00
CA SER A 276 -3.85 -0.58 -8.19
C SER A 276 -4.85 -0.76 -7.03
N GLY A 277 -5.00 0.26 -6.18
CA GLY A 277 -5.85 0.21 -4.98
C GLY A 277 -7.35 0.11 -5.25
N GLU A 278 -7.77 0.27 -6.50
CA GLU A 278 -9.18 0.22 -6.95
C GLU A 278 -9.37 -0.81 -8.07
N VAL A 279 -8.40 -1.72 -8.23
CA VAL A 279 -8.50 -2.81 -9.20
C VAL A 279 -9.26 -3.94 -8.55
N GLU A 280 -10.50 -4.16 -8.95
CA GLU A 280 -11.29 -5.28 -8.47
C GLU A 280 -10.77 -6.61 -9.01
N ALA A 281 -11.12 -7.70 -8.33
CA ALA A 281 -10.72 -9.04 -8.73
C ALA A 281 -11.25 -9.37 -10.13
N SER A 282 -10.51 -10.21 -10.87
CA SER A 282 -10.99 -10.65 -12.18
C SER A 282 -12.24 -11.53 -12.07
N ASP A 283 -13.20 -11.32 -12.95
CA ASP A 283 -14.35 -12.21 -13.08
C ASP A 283 -13.91 -13.52 -13.78
N SER A 284 -13.73 -14.57 -12.98
CA SER A 284 -13.27 -15.88 -13.44
C SER A 284 -14.34 -16.67 -14.19
N ASP A 285 -15.62 -16.33 -14.04
CA ASP A 285 -16.73 -17.01 -14.71
C ASP A 285 -16.66 -16.85 -16.23
N PHE A 286 -16.08 -15.74 -16.73
CA PHE A 286 -15.87 -15.54 -18.18
C PHE A 286 -14.98 -16.60 -18.83
N LEU A 287 -14.10 -17.25 -18.07
CA LEU A 287 -13.12 -18.20 -18.61
C LEU A 287 -13.44 -19.66 -18.29
N GLY A 288 -14.28 -19.94 -17.28
CA GLY A 288 -14.55 -21.30 -16.83
C GLY A 288 -13.26 -22.08 -16.60
N ASP A 289 -13.13 -23.26 -17.21
CA ASP A 289 -11.94 -24.13 -17.11
C ASP A 289 -10.62 -23.46 -17.58
N ARG A 290 -10.69 -22.34 -18.30
CA ARG A 290 -9.52 -21.57 -18.77
C ARG A 290 -9.05 -20.51 -17.77
N SER A 291 -9.65 -20.44 -16.58
CA SER A 291 -9.27 -19.45 -15.57
C SER A 291 -7.86 -19.73 -14.99
N SER A 292 -7.43 -20.99 -14.96
CA SER A 292 -6.14 -21.39 -14.40
C SER A 292 -4.92 -20.93 -15.21
N TYR A 293 -3.83 -20.64 -14.51
CA TYR A 293 -2.52 -20.35 -15.11
C TYR A 293 -1.40 -20.93 -14.25
N SER A 294 -0.29 -21.30 -14.90
CA SER A 294 0.81 -22.02 -14.25
C SER A 294 2.18 -21.67 -14.84
N PHE A 295 3.22 -21.80 -14.04
CA PHE A 295 4.60 -21.59 -14.49
C PHE A 295 5.16 -22.88 -15.11
N GLY A 296 5.66 -22.75 -16.34
CA GLY A 296 6.52 -23.74 -17.00
C GLY A 296 7.95 -23.21 -17.14
N ASN A 297 8.85 -24.05 -17.66
CA ASN A 297 10.26 -23.69 -17.86
C ASN A 297 10.47 -22.52 -18.85
N ASN A 298 9.45 -22.23 -19.68
CA ASN A 298 9.51 -21.21 -20.73
C ASN A 298 8.75 -19.91 -20.37
N GLY A 299 8.13 -19.84 -19.19
CA GLY A 299 7.34 -18.69 -18.76
C GLY A 299 6.01 -19.10 -18.11
N LEU A 300 5.12 -18.11 -17.94
CA LEU A 300 3.77 -18.34 -17.45
C LEU A 300 2.86 -18.76 -18.61
N HIS A 301 2.18 -19.88 -18.46
CA HIS A 301 1.11 -20.34 -19.33
C HIS A 301 -0.21 -19.78 -18.83
N ILE A 302 -0.86 -18.93 -19.63
CA ILE A 302 -2.09 -18.22 -19.25
C ILE A 302 -3.02 -18.04 -20.45
N HIS A 303 -4.33 -18.12 -20.21
CA HIS A 303 -5.35 -17.74 -21.18
C HIS A 303 -5.73 -16.27 -20.99
N LEU A 304 -5.60 -15.47 -22.06
CA LEU A 304 -5.97 -14.07 -22.06
C LEU A 304 -6.76 -13.70 -23.32
N PRO A 305 -7.81 -12.88 -23.21
CA PRO A 305 -8.41 -12.17 -24.34
C PRO A 305 -7.38 -11.21 -24.96
N LEU A 306 -7.10 -11.37 -26.26
CA LEU A 306 -6.16 -10.50 -26.99
C LEU A 306 -6.86 -9.61 -28.03
N GLU A 307 -6.54 -8.32 -27.98
CA GLU A 307 -6.95 -7.31 -28.95
C GLU A 307 -5.72 -6.72 -29.65
N THR A 308 -5.75 -6.54 -30.97
CA THR A 308 -4.71 -5.82 -31.71
C THR A 308 -4.76 -4.33 -31.40
N THR A 309 -3.60 -3.69 -31.19
CA THR A 309 -3.59 -2.24 -30.97
C THR A 309 -3.96 -1.49 -32.26
N VAL A 310 -4.84 -0.49 -32.16
CA VAL A 310 -5.24 0.38 -33.29
C VAL A 310 -4.15 1.40 -33.64
N ASP A 311 -3.19 1.57 -32.74
CA ASP A 311 -2.08 2.51 -32.88
C ASP A 311 -0.97 1.91 -33.75
N SER A 312 -1.06 2.16 -35.06
CA SER A 312 -0.07 1.74 -36.06
C SER A 312 1.36 2.23 -35.78
N SER A 313 1.57 3.14 -34.81
CA SER A 313 2.91 3.57 -34.39
C SER A 313 3.63 2.57 -33.47
N ARG A 314 2.90 1.61 -32.85
CA ARG A 314 3.44 0.63 -31.88
C ARG A 314 3.87 -0.70 -32.50
N GLY A 315 3.63 -0.90 -33.80
CA GLY A 315 3.99 -2.09 -34.56
C GLY A 315 2.95 -3.22 -34.52
N ASP A 316 2.92 -4.04 -35.57
CA ASP A 316 1.89 -5.08 -35.81
C ASP A 316 1.94 -6.25 -34.81
N ASP A 317 3.01 -6.37 -34.03
CA ASP A 317 3.24 -7.46 -33.07
C ASP A 317 2.83 -7.10 -31.63
N VAL A 318 2.20 -5.95 -31.39
CA VAL A 318 1.76 -5.51 -30.06
C VAL A 318 0.26 -5.70 -29.87
N PHE A 319 -0.07 -6.36 -28.77
CA PHE A 319 -1.42 -6.75 -28.37
C PHE A 319 -1.77 -6.15 -27.01
N LEU A 320 -3.04 -5.81 -26.83
CA LEU A 320 -3.64 -5.58 -25.53
C LEU A 320 -4.18 -6.91 -25.01
N ALA A 321 -3.69 -7.31 -23.84
CA ALA A 321 -4.13 -8.50 -23.14
C ALA A 321 -5.01 -8.07 -21.97
N SER A 322 -6.29 -8.46 -21.99
CA SER A 322 -7.21 -8.12 -20.92
C SER A 322 -6.97 -8.99 -19.69
N LEU A 323 -6.97 -8.35 -18.51
CA LEU A 323 -6.89 -9.03 -17.23
C LEU A 323 -8.25 -9.49 -16.72
N LEU A 324 -9.35 -9.10 -17.37
CA LEU A 324 -10.72 -9.31 -16.87
C LEU A 324 -10.99 -8.67 -15.50
N CYS A 325 -10.09 -7.81 -15.03
CA CYS A 325 -10.27 -6.99 -13.84
C CYS A 325 -10.98 -5.70 -14.21
N HIS A 326 -11.72 -5.15 -13.25
CA HIS A 326 -12.44 -3.90 -13.38
C HIS A 326 -11.80 -2.81 -12.53
N SER A 327 -11.89 -1.57 -12.97
CA SER A 327 -11.68 -0.43 -12.10
C SER A 327 -12.97 -0.16 -11.33
N GLU A 328 -12.88 -0.09 -10.00
CA GLU A 328 -13.98 0.31 -9.13
C GLU A 328 -14.51 1.73 -9.48
N ARG A 329 -13.67 2.57 -10.11
CA ARG A 329 -14.02 3.97 -10.44
C ARG A 329 -15.08 4.09 -11.52
N ASP A 330 -14.88 3.41 -12.65
CA ASP A 330 -15.67 3.60 -13.86
C ASP A 330 -16.13 2.28 -14.49
N GLY A 331 -15.84 1.14 -13.84
CA GLY A 331 -16.15 -0.20 -14.32
C GLY A 331 -15.32 -0.63 -15.53
N SER A 332 -14.34 0.18 -15.97
CA SER A 332 -13.54 -0.12 -17.14
C SER A 332 -12.65 -1.32 -16.89
N PHE A 333 -12.44 -2.10 -17.95
CA PHE A 333 -11.62 -3.29 -17.91
C PHE A 333 -10.15 -2.97 -18.11
N LEU A 334 -9.31 -3.58 -17.27
CA LEU A 334 -7.88 -3.40 -17.33
C LEU A 334 -7.25 -4.34 -18.35
N SER A 335 -6.30 -3.80 -19.09
CA SER A 335 -5.46 -4.53 -20.03
C SER A 335 -4.02 -4.07 -19.94
N PHE A 336 -3.09 -4.96 -20.28
CA PHE A 336 -1.66 -4.66 -20.34
C PHE A 336 -1.10 -5.02 -21.72
N TYR A 337 0.07 -4.46 -22.05
CA TYR A 337 0.64 -4.61 -23.38
C TYR A 337 1.56 -5.84 -23.44
N LEU A 338 1.33 -6.67 -24.45
CA LEU A 338 2.16 -7.81 -24.79
C LEU A 338 2.72 -7.64 -26.20
N GLN A 339 4.02 -7.88 -26.36
CA GLN A 339 4.64 -7.99 -27.67
C GLN A 339 4.87 -9.47 -28.00
N LYS A 340 4.45 -9.87 -29.21
CA LYS A 340 4.69 -11.22 -29.73
C LYS A 340 6.14 -11.36 -30.17
N THR A 341 6.80 -12.38 -29.66
CA THR A 341 8.23 -12.68 -29.96
C THR A 341 8.40 -13.92 -30.82
N SER A 342 7.49 -14.89 -30.68
CA SER A 342 7.40 -16.07 -31.53
C SER A 342 5.95 -16.57 -31.58
N ARG A 343 5.69 -17.72 -32.23
CA ARG A 343 4.33 -18.17 -32.58
C ARG A 343 3.33 -18.18 -31.41
N GLN A 344 3.79 -18.51 -30.20
CA GLN A 344 3.00 -18.57 -28.95
C GLN A 344 3.71 -17.91 -27.75
N GLN A 345 4.80 -17.17 -27.98
CA GLN A 345 5.56 -16.53 -26.91
C GLN A 345 5.43 -15.02 -26.94
N TYR A 346 5.15 -14.46 -25.77
CA TYR A 346 4.93 -13.05 -25.57
C TYR A 346 5.82 -12.53 -24.45
N VAL A 347 6.02 -11.22 -24.42
CA VAL A 347 6.73 -10.52 -23.35
C VAL A 347 5.97 -9.23 -23.02
N ARG A 348 5.96 -8.82 -21.75
CA ARG A 348 5.34 -7.55 -21.37
C ARG A 348 6.17 -6.39 -21.91
N CYS A 349 5.53 -5.54 -22.69
CA CYS A 349 6.09 -4.26 -23.15
C CYS A 349 5.33 -3.11 -22.49
N TYR A 350 5.87 -1.89 -22.58
CA TYR A 350 5.28 -0.70 -21.94
C TYR A 350 4.87 -0.92 -20.47
N PRO A 351 5.80 -1.40 -19.62
CA PRO A 351 5.49 -1.81 -18.26
C PRO A 351 5.05 -0.66 -17.36
N ASP A 352 5.25 0.58 -17.79
CA ASP A 352 4.91 1.83 -17.13
C ASP A 352 3.43 2.24 -17.28
N GLN A 353 2.65 1.51 -18.10
CA GLN A 353 1.24 1.83 -18.36
C GLN A 353 0.33 0.60 -18.37
N LEU A 354 -0.92 0.83 -17.99
CA LEU A 354 -2.06 -0.05 -18.19
C LEU A 354 -3.06 0.66 -19.12
N ALA A 355 -3.83 -0.13 -19.86
CA ALA A 355 -4.90 0.37 -20.72
C ALA A 355 -6.26 0.06 -20.09
N PHE A 356 -7.17 1.02 -20.18
CA PHE A 356 -8.54 0.91 -19.67
C PHE A 356 -9.52 0.84 -20.84
N ARG A 357 -10.43 -0.13 -20.82
CA ARG A 357 -11.40 -0.39 -21.89
C ARG A 357 -12.83 -0.40 -21.34
N PRO A 358 -13.76 0.39 -21.90
CA PRO A 358 -15.13 0.41 -21.41
C PRO A 358 -15.92 -0.88 -21.71
N THR A 359 -15.52 -1.67 -22.72
CA THR A 359 -16.25 -2.88 -23.15
C THR A 359 -15.29 -4.03 -23.48
N LEU A 360 -15.65 -5.26 -23.08
CA LEU A 360 -14.82 -6.46 -23.29
C LEU A 360 -15.24 -7.33 -24.49
N GLN A 361 -16.40 -7.06 -25.10
CA GLN A 361 -16.96 -7.88 -26.18
C GLN A 361 -16.00 -8.20 -27.34
N PRO A 362 -15.21 -7.24 -27.88
CA PRO A 362 -14.26 -7.55 -28.93
C PRO A 362 -13.17 -8.53 -28.49
N ALA A 363 -12.72 -8.43 -27.23
CA ALA A 363 -11.62 -9.22 -26.70
C ALA A 363 -12.05 -10.65 -26.36
N LEU A 364 -13.27 -10.87 -25.81
CA LEU A 364 -13.79 -12.20 -25.46
C LEU A 364 -13.84 -13.17 -26.65
N ASN A 365 -13.99 -12.65 -27.87
CA ASN A 365 -14.05 -13.46 -29.08
C ASN A 365 -12.70 -14.10 -29.44
N ASN A 366 -11.60 -13.65 -28.83
CA ASN A 366 -10.24 -14.06 -29.15
C ASN A 366 -9.42 -14.39 -27.90
N ILE A 367 -9.91 -15.35 -27.13
CA ILE A 367 -9.17 -15.90 -25.99
C ILE A 367 -8.13 -16.88 -26.52
N GLN A 368 -6.86 -16.61 -26.22
CA GLN A 368 -5.74 -17.43 -26.68
C GLN A 368 -4.97 -17.97 -25.47
N GLU A 369 -4.46 -19.20 -25.59
CA GLU A 369 -3.45 -19.73 -24.69
C GLU A 369 -2.09 -19.14 -25.08
N LEU A 370 -1.40 -18.54 -24.12
CA LEU A 370 -0.16 -17.80 -24.35
C LEU A 370 0.91 -18.28 -23.38
N THR A 371 2.16 -18.28 -23.82
CA THR A 371 3.31 -18.37 -22.92
C THR A 371 3.94 -16.98 -22.80
N VAL A 372 3.84 -16.35 -21.65
CA VAL A 372 4.51 -15.07 -21.41
C VAL A 372 5.84 -15.32 -20.71
N ARG A 373 6.92 -14.92 -21.36
CA ARG A 373 8.27 -15.15 -20.88
C ARG A 373 8.52 -14.32 -19.64
N GLU A 374 8.90 -14.99 -18.56
CA GLU A 374 9.44 -14.30 -17.39
C GLU A 374 10.90 -13.92 -17.66
N VAL A 375 11.27 -12.68 -17.36
CA VAL A 375 12.63 -12.20 -17.55
C VAL A 375 13.36 -12.33 -16.23
N THR A 376 14.25 -13.33 -16.12
CA THR A 376 15.09 -13.50 -14.94
C THR A 376 15.84 -12.20 -14.68
N VAL A 377 15.71 -11.65 -13.46
CA VAL A 377 16.46 -10.46 -13.05
C VAL A 377 17.95 -10.74 -13.24
N THR A 378 18.55 -10.15 -14.27
CA THR A 378 19.97 -10.24 -14.53
C THR A 378 20.71 -9.55 -13.40
N ARG A 379 21.81 -10.15 -12.93
CA ARG A 379 22.66 -9.58 -11.88
C ARG A 379 23.18 -8.22 -12.37
N ARG A 380 22.58 -7.11 -11.92
CA ARG A 380 23.05 -5.77 -12.28
C ARG A 380 24.49 -5.60 -11.79
N SER A 381 25.31 -4.96 -12.62
CA SER A 381 26.67 -4.52 -12.30
C SER A 381 26.65 -3.65 -11.03
N ARG A 382 27.71 -3.71 -10.21
CA ARG A 382 27.85 -3.09 -8.87
C ARG A 382 27.65 -1.57 -8.78
N PHE A 383 27.25 -0.88 -9.84
CA PHE A 383 27.27 0.59 -9.91
C PHE A 383 25.92 1.30 -9.76
N ASP A 384 24.79 0.59 -9.78
CA ASP A 384 23.46 1.26 -9.73
C ASP A 384 22.73 0.97 -8.41
N ALA A 385 23.42 1.12 -7.28
CA ALA A 385 22.77 1.25 -5.98
C ALA A 385 22.39 2.72 -5.75
N GLU A 386 21.58 3.28 -6.64
CA GLU A 386 20.91 4.54 -6.34
C GLU A 386 19.68 4.21 -5.49
N VAL A 387 19.66 4.80 -4.29
CA VAL A 387 18.50 4.91 -3.43
C VAL A 387 17.31 5.30 -4.32
N HIS A 388 16.22 4.54 -4.25
CA HIS A 388 14.97 4.89 -4.91
C HIS A 388 14.51 6.27 -4.41
N SER A 389 14.96 7.35 -5.05
CA SER A 389 14.32 8.65 -4.94
C SER A 389 13.14 8.59 -5.90
N PHE A 390 11.94 8.66 -5.34
CA PHE A 390 10.71 8.78 -6.12
C PHE A 390 10.88 9.89 -7.16
N ASP A 391 10.64 9.61 -8.45
CA ASP A 391 10.61 10.68 -9.45
C ASP A 391 9.39 11.55 -9.16
N PRO A 392 9.55 12.78 -8.65
CA PRO A 392 8.43 13.51 -8.11
C PRO A 392 7.78 14.31 -9.24
N VAL A 393 6.45 14.23 -9.30
CA VAL A 393 5.65 14.80 -10.39
C VAL A 393 5.55 16.31 -10.18
N MET A 394 5.88 17.09 -11.22
CA MET A 394 5.79 18.56 -11.18
C MET A 394 4.35 19.01 -11.45
N PHE A 395 3.77 19.74 -10.49
CA PHE A 395 2.50 20.42 -10.66
C PHE A 395 2.65 21.92 -10.42
N HIS A 396 1.70 22.71 -10.92
CA HIS A 396 1.62 24.13 -10.64
C HIS A 396 0.41 24.41 -9.75
N VAL A 397 0.49 25.44 -8.91
CA VAL A 397 -0.58 25.87 -8.01
C VAL A 397 -0.73 27.37 -8.17
N ASP A 398 -1.91 27.82 -8.61
CA ASP A 398 -2.22 29.24 -8.79
C ASP A 398 -2.93 29.76 -7.52
N LEU A 399 -2.23 30.55 -6.71
CA LEU A 399 -2.72 31.06 -5.45
C LEU A 399 -3.45 32.39 -5.60
N LEU A 400 -4.59 32.51 -4.90
CA LEU A 400 -5.25 33.79 -4.69
C LEU A 400 -4.44 34.65 -3.71
N PRO A 401 -4.46 35.99 -3.81
CA PRO A 401 -3.67 36.89 -2.97
C PRO A 401 -3.86 36.71 -1.44
N SER A 402 -5.02 36.19 -1.02
CA SER A 402 -5.34 35.88 0.38
C SER A 402 -4.67 34.60 0.89
N ALA A 403 -4.28 33.67 0.02
CA ALA A 403 -3.78 32.34 0.38
C ALA A 403 -2.26 32.28 0.68
N ARG A 404 -1.66 33.38 1.15
CA ARG A 404 -0.22 33.40 1.49
C ARG A 404 0.13 32.43 2.63
N HIS A 405 -0.83 32.06 3.47
CA HIS A 405 -0.63 31.06 4.52
C HIS A 405 -0.46 29.63 3.95
N PHE A 406 -1.09 29.33 2.81
CA PHE A 406 -0.93 28.05 2.10
C PHE A 406 0.51 27.82 1.61
N LEU A 407 1.21 28.89 1.20
CA LEU A 407 2.63 28.83 0.84
C LEU A 407 3.50 28.32 2.00
N ASN A 408 3.23 28.80 3.21
CA ASN A 408 3.93 28.37 4.42
C ASN A 408 3.61 26.89 4.74
N LEU A 409 2.34 26.48 4.64
CA LEU A 409 1.95 25.07 4.82
C LEU A 409 2.64 24.13 3.82
N CYS A 410 2.70 24.52 2.55
CA CYS A 410 3.37 23.75 1.49
C CYS A 410 4.88 23.69 1.70
N THR A 411 5.51 24.79 2.12
CA THR A 411 6.97 24.80 2.38
C THR A 411 7.34 24.02 3.64
N ASP A 412 6.51 24.02 4.68
CA ASP A 412 6.70 23.19 5.88
C ASP A 412 6.48 21.70 5.59
N THR A 413 5.51 21.36 4.73
CA THR A 413 5.18 19.97 4.40
C THR A 413 6.12 19.36 3.36
N LEU A 414 6.65 20.17 2.44
CA LEU A 414 7.32 19.72 1.21
C LEU A 414 8.70 20.35 1.03
N SER A 415 9.40 20.67 2.12
CA SER A 415 10.59 21.54 2.19
C SER A 415 11.70 21.33 1.12
N SER A 416 11.75 20.19 0.43
CA SER A 416 12.67 19.88 -0.68
C SER A 416 12.10 20.05 -2.10
N SER A 417 10.81 20.36 -2.25
CA SER A 417 10.01 20.12 -3.47
C SER A 417 9.24 21.34 -3.99
N VAL A 418 9.36 22.50 -3.32
CA VAL A 418 8.70 23.74 -3.74
C VAL A 418 9.68 24.63 -4.50
N VAL A 419 9.41 24.90 -5.78
CA VAL A 419 10.18 25.87 -6.58
C VAL A 419 9.41 27.18 -6.60
N HIS A 420 9.86 28.14 -5.78
CA HIS A 420 9.23 29.45 -5.65
C HIS A 420 9.79 30.47 -6.66
N SER A 421 8.92 31.24 -7.31
CA SER A 421 9.30 32.47 -8.00
C SER A 421 8.82 33.67 -7.17
N PRO A 422 9.72 34.53 -6.64
CA PRO A 422 9.40 35.58 -5.67
C PRO A 422 8.25 36.54 -6.01
N ASN A 423 7.89 36.66 -7.28
CA ASN A 423 6.93 37.67 -7.78
C ASN A 423 5.72 37.07 -8.53
N SER A 424 5.46 35.79 -8.36
CA SER A 424 4.43 35.05 -9.11
C SER A 424 3.34 34.54 -8.17
N SER A 425 2.06 34.74 -8.52
CA SER A 425 0.91 34.09 -7.88
C SER A 425 0.87 32.58 -8.14
N ARG A 426 1.77 32.06 -8.98
CA ARG A 426 1.91 30.65 -9.33
C ARG A 426 3.13 30.03 -8.65
N VAL A 427 2.90 28.93 -7.95
CA VAL A 427 3.92 28.13 -7.24
C VAL A 427 4.04 26.79 -7.92
N SER A 428 5.26 26.34 -8.22
CA SER A 428 5.47 25.00 -8.76
C SER A 428 5.83 24.06 -7.61
N VAL A 429 5.04 23.01 -7.43
CA VAL A 429 5.19 22.05 -6.35
C VAL A 429 5.43 20.68 -6.96
N ARG A 430 6.54 20.06 -6.55
CA ARG A 430 6.86 18.67 -6.87
C ARG A 430 6.22 17.77 -5.81
N LEU A 431 5.41 16.81 -6.22
CA LEU A 431 4.70 15.91 -5.30
C LEU A 431 4.96 14.46 -5.69
N GLU A 432 5.25 13.63 -4.69
CA GLU A 432 5.21 12.18 -4.85
C GLU A 432 3.76 11.69 -4.87
N PRO A 433 3.43 10.63 -5.65
CA PRO A 433 2.11 10.00 -5.60
C PRO A 433 1.77 9.56 -4.17
N GLY A 434 0.70 10.12 -3.60
CA GLY A 434 0.31 9.91 -2.20
C GLY A 434 0.61 11.09 -1.26
N LEU A 435 1.40 12.10 -1.62
CA LEU A 435 1.55 13.30 -0.77
C LEU A 435 0.40 14.31 -0.94
N LEU A 436 -0.34 14.21 -2.05
CA LEU A 436 -1.45 15.13 -2.34
C LEU A 436 -2.58 15.00 -1.31
N HIS A 437 -2.95 13.77 -0.89
CA HIS A 437 -3.98 13.57 0.13
C HIS A 437 -3.57 14.14 1.48
N GLN A 438 -2.29 14.02 1.86
CA GLN A 438 -1.76 14.61 3.10
C GLN A 438 -1.87 16.14 3.08
N LEU A 439 -1.64 16.75 1.91
CA LEU A 439 -1.78 18.19 1.70
C LEU A 439 -3.24 18.64 1.82
N ILE A 440 -4.18 17.90 1.22
CA ILE A 440 -5.62 18.18 1.29
C ILE A 440 -6.12 18.04 2.73
N TYR A 441 -5.73 16.96 3.42
CA TYR A 441 -6.08 16.76 4.82
C TYR A 441 -5.52 17.88 5.72
N ARG A 442 -4.27 18.33 5.48
CA ARG A 442 -3.69 19.43 6.26
C ARG A 442 -4.37 20.78 6.00
N THR A 443 -4.99 20.96 4.84
CA THR A 443 -5.63 22.22 4.42
C THR A 443 -7.13 22.28 4.69
N GLN A 444 -7.79 21.18 5.05
CA GLN A 444 -9.21 21.18 5.45
C GLN A 444 -9.53 22.07 6.66
N GLY A 445 -8.53 22.44 7.47
CA GLY A 445 -8.69 23.35 8.60
C GLY A 445 -8.58 24.84 8.26
N THR A 446 -8.13 25.21 7.05
CA THR A 446 -7.97 26.63 6.67
C THR A 446 -9.28 27.16 6.11
N ARG A 447 -9.81 28.26 6.66
CA ARG A 447 -11.03 28.94 6.16
C ARG A 447 -10.82 29.65 4.81
N GLU A 448 -9.67 29.48 4.18
CA GLU A 448 -9.28 30.20 2.96
C GLU A 448 -9.56 29.33 1.74
N ALA A 449 -10.34 29.85 0.79
CA ALA A 449 -10.57 29.17 -0.47
C ALA A 449 -9.34 29.32 -1.38
N PHE A 450 -8.79 28.20 -1.87
CA PHE A 450 -7.68 28.22 -2.81
C PHE A 450 -7.97 27.33 -4.02
N THR A 451 -7.22 27.60 -5.09
CA THR A 451 -7.42 26.98 -6.39
C THR A 451 -6.16 26.23 -6.80
N ILE A 452 -6.21 24.91 -6.93
CA ILE A 452 -5.08 24.12 -7.41
C ILE A 452 -5.23 23.91 -8.91
N ARG A 453 -4.23 24.33 -9.70
CA ARG A 453 -4.23 24.14 -11.16
C ARG A 453 -3.20 23.11 -11.63
N LEU A 454 -3.59 21.84 -11.73
CA LEU A 454 -2.68 20.78 -12.16
C LEU A 454 -2.41 20.87 -13.68
N SER A 455 -1.14 20.86 -14.08
CA SER A 455 -0.72 20.74 -15.48
C SER A 455 0.44 19.74 -15.60
N TYR A 456 0.33 18.80 -16.53
CA TYR A 456 1.26 17.68 -16.68
C TYR A 456 2.36 17.97 -17.72
N PRO A 457 3.65 17.74 -17.42
CA PRO A 457 4.74 18.02 -18.37
C PRO A 457 4.78 17.13 -19.62
N TRP A 458 4.23 15.90 -19.55
CA TRP A 458 4.35 14.89 -20.63
C TRP A 458 3.16 14.86 -21.61
N ARG A 459 2.14 15.70 -21.42
CA ARG A 459 0.98 15.85 -22.31
C ARG A 459 0.50 17.29 -22.32
N SER A 460 0.90 18.05 -23.35
CA SER A 460 0.51 19.45 -23.56
C SER A 460 -0.91 19.61 -24.15
N ASP A 461 -1.57 18.49 -24.46
CA ASP A 461 -2.84 18.35 -25.16
C ASP A 461 -4.06 18.22 -24.22
N LEU A 462 -3.87 18.07 -22.90
CA LEU A 462 -4.97 17.99 -21.93
C LEU A 462 -5.29 19.37 -21.31
N PRO A 463 -6.58 19.68 -21.03
CA PRO A 463 -6.97 20.91 -20.35
C PRO A 463 -6.39 20.96 -18.93
N TYR A 464 -5.99 22.14 -18.48
CA TYR A 464 -5.58 22.38 -17.10
C TYR A 464 -6.79 22.25 -16.18
N TYR A 465 -6.65 21.52 -15.08
CA TYR A 465 -7.75 21.28 -14.15
C TYR A 465 -7.66 22.22 -12.95
N THR A 466 -8.78 22.81 -12.56
CA THR A 466 -8.86 23.85 -11.54
C THR A 466 -9.69 23.33 -10.36
N LEU A 467 -9.03 22.91 -9.28
CA LEU A 467 -9.69 22.41 -8.06
C LEU A 467 -9.91 23.57 -7.09
N HIS A 468 -11.17 23.89 -6.79
CA HIS A 468 -11.53 24.88 -5.76
C HIS A 468 -11.82 24.18 -4.43
N LEU A 469 -10.99 24.42 -3.42
CA LEU A 469 -11.22 23.94 -2.06
C LEU A 469 -11.84 25.09 -1.25
N GLY A 470 -13.06 24.91 -0.74
CA GLY A 470 -13.84 25.95 -0.04
C GLY A 470 -14.06 25.64 1.44
N GLY A 471 -13.92 26.65 2.32
CA GLY A 471 -13.91 26.49 3.78
C GLY A 471 -15.25 26.69 4.50
N GLN A 472 -16.14 25.70 4.49
CA GLN A 472 -17.32 25.63 5.38
C GLN A 472 -17.36 24.28 6.12
N PRO A 473 -17.84 24.22 7.39
CA PRO A 473 -17.95 22.97 8.14
C PRO A 473 -19.11 22.10 7.63
N PHE A 474 -18.97 20.79 7.84
CA PHE A 474 -19.86 19.69 7.43
C PHE A 474 -21.25 19.71 8.10
N GLU A 475 -22.11 20.70 7.87
CA GLU A 475 -23.55 20.57 8.17
C GLU A 475 -24.39 21.27 7.07
N GLU A 476 -25.14 20.48 6.31
CA GLU A 476 -26.17 20.83 5.31
C GLU A 476 -25.74 21.48 3.96
N TYR A 477 -25.82 20.70 2.88
CA TYR A 477 -26.06 21.21 1.54
C TYR A 477 -27.07 20.33 0.78
N SER A 478 -28.12 20.96 0.25
CA SER A 478 -29.11 20.39 -0.66
C SER A 478 -28.78 20.72 -2.12
N LEU A 479 -28.96 19.75 -3.02
CA LEU A 479 -28.78 19.87 -4.48
C LEU A 479 -29.81 20.83 -5.11
N SER A 480 -29.35 21.80 -5.89
CA SER A 480 -30.17 22.44 -6.93
C SER A 480 -29.42 22.45 -8.27
N THR A 481 -29.98 21.81 -9.27
CA THR A 481 -29.57 21.92 -10.67
C THR A 481 -30.44 22.97 -11.37
N ASP A 482 -29.86 23.77 -12.28
CA ASP A 482 -30.61 24.61 -13.22
C ASP A 482 -30.20 24.26 -14.68
N PRO A 483 -31.15 24.23 -15.65
CA PRO A 483 -31.14 23.27 -16.75
C PRO A 483 -30.74 23.88 -18.10
N LEU A 484 -29.48 24.23 -18.34
CA LEU A 484 -29.05 24.69 -19.67
C LEU A 484 -27.62 24.26 -20.02
N SER A 485 -27.36 22.95 -20.04
CA SER A 485 -26.19 22.36 -20.74
C SER A 485 -26.37 20.85 -20.84
N THR A 486 -26.52 20.34 -22.07
CA THR A 486 -26.71 18.91 -22.39
C THR A 486 -25.47 18.31 -23.06
N ASP A 487 -24.27 18.58 -22.52
CA ASP A 487 -23.02 18.03 -23.08
C ASP A 487 -22.35 17.02 -22.11
N PRO A 488 -22.32 15.71 -22.42
CA PRO A 488 -21.75 14.66 -21.56
C PRO A 488 -20.23 14.75 -21.37
N LEU A 489 -19.52 15.54 -22.18
CA LEU A 489 -18.05 15.59 -22.21
C LEU A 489 -17.43 16.43 -21.09
N SER A 490 -18.17 17.36 -20.48
CA SER A 490 -17.63 18.22 -19.41
C SER A 490 -17.51 17.53 -18.05
N THR A 491 -18.22 16.43 -17.82
CA THR A 491 -18.13 15.60 -16.60
C THR A 491 -16.95 14.61 -16.67
N ILE A 492 -16.50 14.26 -17.88
CA ILE A 492 -15.50 13.21 -18.15
C ILE A 492 -14.07 13.66 -17.82
N LEU A 493 -13.82 14.98 -17.78
CA LEU A 493 -12.46 15.50 -17.66
C LEU A 493 -12.07 15.84 -16.21
N CYS A 494 -12.99 15.88 -15.24
CA CYS A 494 -12.62 16.11 -13.83
C CYS A 494 -11.89 14.93 -13.15
N LEU A 495 -11.81 13.77 -13.81
CA LEU A 495 -11.33 12.51 -13.24
C LEU A 495 -9.84 12.51 -12.87
N PRO A 496 -8.86 13.00 -13.65
CA PRO A 496 -7.43 12.83 -13.31
C PRO A 496 -6.99 13.50 -11.99
N ILE A 497 -7.69 14.55 -11.55
CA ILE A 497 -7.48 15.16 -10.23
C ILE A 497 -8.04 14.27 -9.12
N LEU A 498 -9.25 13.74 -9.31
CA LEU A 498 -9.86 12.76 -8.39
C LEU A 498 -9.06 11.45 -8.36
N GLU A 499 -8.40 11.09 -9.47
CA GLU A 499 -7.58 9.89 -9.61
C GLU A 499 -6.28 9.94 -8.80
N MET A 500 -5.72 11.13 -8.58
CA MET A 500 -4.63 11.36 -7.63
C MET A 500 -5.12 11.49 -6.18
N MET A 501 -6.41 11.77 -5.97
CA MET A 501 -7.05 11.95 -4.67
C MET A 501 -7.80 10.69 -4.19
N GLY A 502 -7.64 9.52 -4.84
CA GLY A 502 -8.20 8.20 -4.47
C GLY A 502 -9.47 8.22 -3.60
N GLN A 503 -10.67 8.26 -4.18
CA GLN A 503 -11.96 8.21 -3.46
C GLN A 503 -12.20 9.21 -2.28
N TRP A 504 -11.34 10.20 -2.01
CA TRP A 504 -11.45 11.06 -0.81
C TRP A 504 -12.54 12.16 -0.81
N CYS A 505 -13.53 12.15 -1.71
CA CYS A 505 -14.49 13.26 -1.85
C CYS A 505 -15.91 12.87 -2.31
N VAL A 506 -16.50 11.78 -1.82
CA VAL A 506 -17.94 11.51 -2.12
C VAL A 506 -18.91 12.31 -1.24
N TRP A 507 -18.43 13.08 -0.26
CA TRP A 507 -19.30 14.00 0.48
C TRP A 507 -18.76 15.44 0.40
N ALA A 508 -19.33 16.18 -0.56
CA ALA A 508 -19.26 17.63 -0.77
C ALA A 508 -17.97 18.24 -1.37
N VAL A 509 -17.66 17.94 -2.64
CA VAL A 509 -16.91 18.87 -3.52
C VAL A 509 -17.85 19.42 -4.58
N VAL A 510 -18.21 20.69 -4.47
CA VAL A 510 -18.94 21.41 -5.51
C VAL A 510 -17.93 21.93 -6.54
N LEU A 511 -17.82 21.23 -7.67
CA LEU A 511 -17.07 21.71 -8.83
C LEU A 511 -17.88 22.78 -9.56
N SER A 512 -17.48 24.05 -9.41
CA SER A 512 -18.00 25.16 -10.23
C SER A 512 -17.15 25.28 -11.50
N LEU A 513 -17.70 24.87 -12.65
CA LEU A 513 -17.15 25.19 -13.97
C LEU A 513 -17.40 26.68 -14.27
N SER A 514 -16.39 27.55 -14.09
CA SER A 514 -16.40 28.87 -14.71
C SER A 514 -15.50 28.86 -15.95
N THR A 515 -16.09 28.87 -17.14
CA THR A 515 -15.39 29.25 -18.36
C THR A 515 -15.28 30.78 -18.38
N ALA A 516 -14.10 31.33 -18.09
CA ALA A 516 -13.79 32.71 -18.41
C ALA A 516 -13.37 32.80 -19.89
N ARG A 517 -13.91 33.80 -20.58
CA ARG A 517 -13.78 34.11 -22.02
C ARG A 517 -12.36 34.08 -22.58
#